data_AF-A0A1V5H4Q9-F1
#
_entry.id   AF-A0A1V5H4Q9-F1
#
_cell.length_a   1.000
_cell.length_b   1.000
_cell.length_c   1.000
_cell.angle_alpha   90.00
_cell.angle_beta   90.00
_cell.angle_gamma   90.00
#
_symmetry.space_group_name_H-M   'P 1'
#
loop_
_entity.id
_entity.type
_entity.pdbx_description
1 polymer ?
#
loop_
_entity_poly.entity_id
_entity_poly.type
_entity_poly.pdbx_seq_one_letter_code
_entity_poly.pdbx_strand_id
1 'polypeptide(L)'
;MLNIILIILSGVVVGYFVRKIPQVKYVGTIISLIIILLLFFLGVSVGANEQVVNNFSSIGLDALIITLGGTVGTILCAWWVYVRFFNRKGKNR
;
A
#
# COMPACT_ATOMS: atom_id res chain seq x y z
N MET A 1 -3.16 -11.83 15.21
CA MET A 1 -3.33 -10.39 14.91
C MET A 1 -2.48 -9.51 15.83
N LEU A 2 -2.61 -9.65 17.16
CA LEU A 2 -1.80 -8.88 18.12
C LEU A 2 -0.28 -9.06 17.94
N ASN A 3 0.20 -10.27 17.62
CA ASN A 3 1.62 -10.52 17.33
C ASN A 3 2.15 -9.70 16.14
N ILE A 4 1.34 -9.53 15.09
CA ILE A 4 1.73 -8.76 13.90
C ILE A 4 1.88 -7.29 14.30
N ILE A 5 0.94 -6.78 15.11
CA ILE A 5 0.99 -5.41 15.63
C ILE A 5 2.25 -5.20 16.48
N LEU A 6 2.59 -6.15 17.36
CA LEU A 6 3.80 -6.06 18.19
C LEU A 6 5.08 -6.04 17.36
N ILE A 7 5.14 -6.83 16.28
CA ILE A 7 6.29 -6.85 15.37
C ILE A 7 6.44 -5.53 14.60
N ILE A 8 5.33 -4.95 14.15
CA ILE A 8 5.36 -3.62 13.50
C ILE A 8 5.84 -2.56 14.49
N LEU A 9 5.31 -2.60 15.72
CA LEU A 9 5.62 -1.61 16.75
C LEU A 9 7.08 -1.70 17.20
N SER A 10 7.61 -2.92 17.36
CA SER A 10 9.03 -3.12 17.64
C SER A 10 9.91 -2.66 16.48
N GLY A 11 9.52 -2.91 15.23
CA GLY A 11 10.22 -2.42 14.04
C GLY A 11 10.32 -0.89 13.99
N VAL A 12 9.26 -0.18 14.37
CA VAL A 12 9.26 1.30 14.45
C VAL A 12 10.19 1.80 15.56
N VAL A 13 10.18 1.17 16.74
CA VAL A 13 11.06 1.55 17.86
C VAL A 13 12.53 1.34 17.49
N VAL A 14 12.86 0.20 16.89
CA VAL A 14 14.22 -0.09 16.42
C VAL A 14 14.64 0.89 15.33
N GLY A 15 13.77 1.16 14.35
CA GLY A 15 14.02 2.13 13.29
C GLY A 15 14.26 3.55 13.82
N TYR A 16 13.57 3.96 14.89
CA TYR A 16 13.77 5.24 15.54
C TYR A 16 15.13 5.33 16.23
N PHE A 17 15.56 4.26 16.92
CA PHE A 17 16.84 4.23 17.63
C PHE A 17 18.04 4.26 16.67
N VAL A 18 17.93 3.56 15.53
CA VAL A 18 19.01 3.39 14.55
C VAL A 18 19.09 4.57 13.56
N ARG A 19 18.09 5.46 13.52
CA ARG A 19 17.98 6.59 12.58
C ARG A 19 19.22 7.49 12.46
N LYS A 20 20.03 7.60 13.52
CA LYS A 20 21.23 8.46 13.55
C LYS A 20 22.48 7.85 12.89
N ILE A 21 22.44 6.57 12.51
CA ILE A 21 23.60 5.89 11.92
C ILE A 21 23.70 6.21 10.42
N PRO A 22 24.87 6.64 9.89
CA PRO A 22 25.02 7.03 8.48
C PRO A 22 24.77 5.88 7.48
N GLN A 23 24.92 4.63 7.92
CA GLN A 23 24.61 3.43 7.13
C GLN A 23 23.11 3.29 6.81
N VAL A 24 22.23 3.95 7.57
CA VAL A 24 20.78 3.98 7.30
C VAL A 24 20.44 4.68 5.99
N LYS A 25 21.35 5.50 5.45
CA LYS A 25 21.16 6.16 4.15
C LYS A 25 21.04 5.15 2.98
N TYR A 26 21.67 3.97 3.09
CA TYR A 26 21.60 2.91 2.07
C TYR A 26 20.36 2.03 2.18
N VAL A 27 19.61 2.14 3.28
CA VAL A 27 18.41 1.32 3.53
C VAL A 27 17.37 1.55 2.44
N GLY A 28 17.20 2.78 1.95
CA GLY A 28 16.28 3.06 0.84
C GLY A 28 16.62 2.27 -0.43
N THR A 29 17.90 2.22 -0.81
CA THR A 29 18.36 1.45 -1.98
C THR A 29 18.19 -0.05 -1.77
N ILE A 30 18.49 -0.55 -0.57
CA ILE A 30 18.32 -1.97 -0.22
C ILE A 30 16.83 -2.36 -0.26
N ILE A 31 15.94 -1.52 0.28
CA ILE A 31 14.49 -1.74 0.23
C ILE A 31 14.02 -1.81 -1.21
N SER A 32 14.42 -0.86 -2.07
CA SER A 32 14.05 -0.90 -3.49
C SER A 32 14.52 -2.17 -4.18
N LEU A 33 15.76 -2.61 -3.93
CA LEU A 33 16.30 -3.85 -4.49
C LEU A 33 15.48 -5.06 -4.01
N ILE A 34 15.15 -5.13 -2.71
CA ILE A 34 14.32 -6.19 -2.14
C ILE A 34 12.91 -6.15 -2.74
N ILE A 35 12.28 -4.99 -2.92
CA ILE A 35 10.96 -4.88 -3.55
C ILE A 35 11.00 -5.45 -4.96
N ILE A 36 12.01 -5.09 -5.76
CA ILE A 36 12.16 -5.64 -7.12
C ILE A 36 12.30 -7.16 -7.06
N LEU A 37 13.14 -7.68 -6.16
CA LEU A 37 13.34 -9.13 -6.00
C LEU A 37 12.07 -9.85 -5.55
N LEU A 38 11.32 -9.26 -4.61
CA LEU A 38 10.04 -9.80 -4.12
C LEU A 38 8.97 -9.77 -5.20
N LEU A 39 8.88 -8.70 -5.99
CA LEU A 39 7.97 -8.61 -7.13
C LEU A 39 8.32 -9.65 -8.19
N PHE A 40 9.60 -9.91 -8.42
CA PHE A 40 10.05 -10.97 -9.30
C PHE A 40 9.59 -12.35 -8.80
N PHE A 41 9.83 -12.66 -7.52
CA PHE A 41 9.38 -13.92 -6.92
C PHE A 41 7.86 -14.06 -6.90
N LEU A 42 7.14 -12.96 -6.64
CA LEU A 42 5.69 -12.92 -6.73
C LEU A 42 5.23 -13.27 -8.15
N GLY A 43 5.84 -12.66 -9.18
CA GLY A 43 5.54 -12.95 -10.57
C GLY A 43 5.74 -14.42 -10.93
N VAL A 44 6.87 -15.02 -10.51
CA VAL A 44 7.15 -16.45 -10.70
C VAL A 44 6.13 -17.32 -9.97
N SER A 45 5.84 -17.02 -8.70
CA SER A 45 4.89 -17.79 -7.88
C SER A 45 3.46 -17.73 -8.45
N VAL A 46 3.07 -16.59 -9.01
CA VAL A 46 1.76 -16.39 -9.64
C VAL A 46 1.70 -17.09 -11.00
N GLY A 47 2.76 -16.98 -11.81
CA GLY A 47 2.84 -17.58 -13.14
C GLY A 47 2.98 -19.11 -13.13
N ALA A 48 3.57 -19.69 -12.08
CA ALA A 48 3.66 -21.14 -11.91
C ALA A 48 2.35 -21.77 -11.40
N ASN A 49 1.37 -20.97 -10.99
CA ASN A 49 0.10 -21.47 -10.46
C ASN A 49 -0.94 -21.54 -11.59
N GLU A 50 -1.17 -22.76 -12.12
CA GLU A 50 -2.13 -23.00 -13.21
C GLU A 50 -3.55 -22.49 -12.90
N GLN A 51 -4.00 -22.55 -11.63
CA GLN A 51 -5.32 -22.02 -11.27
C GLN A 51 -5.38 -20.51 -11.44
N VAL A 52 -4.32 -19.80 -11.07
CA VAL A 52 -4.24 -18.34 -11.21
C VAL A 52 -4.08 -17.94 -12.67
N VAL A 53 -3.29 -18.68 -13.45
CA VAL A 53 -3.09 -18.42 -14.89
C VAL A 53 -4.38 -18.69 -15.67
N ASN A 54 -5.07 -19.80 -15.42
CA ASN A 54 -6.31 -20.14 -16.11
C ASN A 54 -7.47 -19.19 -15.75
N ASN A 55 -7.50 -18.68 -14.52
CA ASN A 55 -8.50 -17.71 -14.07
C ASN A 55 -7.99 -16.25 -14.15
N PHE A 56 -6.84 -16.00 -14.77
CA PHE A 56 -6.21 -14.67 -14.76
C PHE A 56 -7.13 -13.60 -15.33
N SER A 57 -7.88 -13.93 -16.38
CA SER A 57 -8.86 -13.01 -16.97
C SER A 57 -10.00 -12.68 -16.00
N SER A 58 -10.53 -13.66 -15.26
CA SER A 58 -11.57 -13.43 -14.26
C SER A 58 -11.05 -12.61 -13.08
N ILE A 59 -9.90 -13.01 -12.52
CA ILE A 59 -9.24 -12.31 -11.41
C ILE A 59 -8.90 -10.87 -11.80
N GLY A 60 -8.43 -10.66 -13.03
CA GLY A 60 -8.12 -9.34 -13.56
C GLY A 60 -9.37 -8.46 -13.71
N LEU A 61 -10.49 -9.01 -14.18
CA LEU A 61 -11.76 -8.27 -14.26
C LEU A 61 -12.31 -7.93 -12.87
N ASP A 62 -12.30 -8.89 -11.94
CA ASP A 62 -12.72 -8.65 -10.55
C ASP A 62 -11.86 -7.56 -9.90
N ALA A 63 -10.54 -7.64 -10.07
CA ALA A 63 -9.60 -6.65 -9.56
C ALA A 63 -9.82 -5.26 -10.17
N LEU A 64 -10.14 -5.17 -11.47
CA LEU A 64 -10.48 -3.92 -12.13
C LEU A 64 -11.76 -3.30 -11.57
N ILE A 65 -12.82 -4.09 -11.42
CA ILE A 65 -14.10 -3.61 -10.88
C ILE A 65 -13.92 -3.12 -9.44
N ILE A 66 -13.22 -3.88 -8.60
CA ILE A 66 -12.95 -3.53 -7.21
C ILE A 66 -12.10 -2.26 -7.14
N THR A 67 -11.06 -2.15 -7.98
CA THR A 67 -10.16 -0.99 -7.99
C THR A 67 -10.90 0.26 -8.46
N LEU A 68 -11.67 0.19 -9.55
CA LEU A 68 -12.46 1.31 -10.04
C LEU A 68 -13.52 1.74 -9.02
N GLY A 69 -14.27 0.79 -8.46
CA GLY A 69 -15.25 1.05 -7.42
C GLY A 69 -14.62 1.68 -6.17
N GLY A 70 -13.48 1.15 -5.73
CA GLY A 70 -12.71 1.65 -4.59
C GLY A 70 -12.14 3.04 -4.82
N THR A 71 -11.54 3.30 -5.99
CA THR A 71 -11.01 4.61 -6.36
C THR A 71 -12.11 5.66 -6.46
N VAL A 72 -13.20 5.37 -7.17
CA VAL A 72 -14.35 6.27 -7.29
C VAL A 72 -14.97 6.53 -5.90
N GLY A 73 -15.19 5.48 -5.10
CA GLY A 73 -15.70 5.61 -3.75
C GLY A 73 -14.81 6.47 -2.85
N THR A 74 -13.48 6.29 -2.94
CA THR A 74 -12.51 7.08 -2.16
C THR A 74 -12.53 8.55 -2.58
N ILE A 75 -12.59 8.85 -3.88
CA ILE A 75 -12.67 10.22 -4.39
C ILE A 75 -13.99 10.88 -3.95
N LEU A 76 -15.12 10.17 -4.05
CA LEU A 76 -16.43 10.68 -3.62
C LEU A 76 -16.47 10.97 -2.12
N CYS A 77 -15.95 10.05 -1.29
CA CYS A 77 -15.84 10.26 0.15
C CYS A 77 -14.93 11.45 0.48
N ALA A 78 -13.76 11.56 -0.16
CA ALA A 78 -12.85 12.67 0.04
C ALA A 78 -13.48 14.02 -0.36
N TRP A 79 -14.21 14.05 -1.48
CA TRP A 79 -14.96 15.23 -1.93
C TRP A 79 -16.09 15.59 -0.95
N TRP A 80 -16.83 14.59 -0.46
CA TRP A 80 -17.89 14.81 0.52
C TRP A 80 -17.36 15.38 1.84
N VAL A 81 -16.24 14.85 2.34
CA VAL A 81 -15.54 15.37 3.52
C VAL A 81 -15.07 16.81 3.26
N TYR A 82 -14.49 17.09 2.09
CA TYR A 82 -14.06 18.43 1.71
C TYR A 82 -15.22 19.43 1.69
N VAL A 83 -16.35 19.10 1.04
CA VAL A 83 -17.52 19.97 0.98
C VAL A 83 -18.15 20.16 2.36
N ARG A 84 -18.22 19.13 3.19
CA ARG A 84 -18.84 19.20 4.53
C ARG A 84 -17.99 20.02 5.51
N PHE A 85 -16.67 19.87 5.47
CA PHE A 85 -15.77 20.41 6.50
C PHE A 85 -15.08 21.71 6.07
N PHE A 86 -14.69 21.85 4.80
CA PHE A 86 -13.98 23.04 4.30
C PHE A 86 -14.91 24.12 3.74
N ASN A 87 -16.07 23.77 3.17
CA ASN A 87 -17.00 24.74 2.59
C ASN A 87 -17.74 25.60 3.63
N ARG A 88 -17.53 25.35 4.94
CA ARG A 88 -18.00 26.21 6.05
C ARG A 88 -16.96 27.23 6.53
N LYS A 89 -15.69 27.13 6.13
CA LYS A 89 -14.64 28.11 6.50
C LYS A 89 -14.46 29.25 5.50
N GLY A 90 -15.12 29.19 4.33
CA GLY A 90 -15.01 30.21 3.27
C GLY A 90 -16.08 31.31 3.29
N LYS A 91 -17.06 31.28 4.21
CA LYS A 91 -18.13 32.29 4.31
C LYS A 91 -17.98 33.08 5.61
N ASN A 92 -16.89 33.84 5.71
CA ASN A 92 -16.68 34.98 6.61
C ASN A 92 -15.34 35.65 6.24
N ARG A 93 -15.31 36.29 5.07
CA ARG A 93 -14.55 37.53 4.85
C ARG A 93 -15.53 38.53 4.27
#